data_AF-A0ABD1TRY3-F1
#
_entry.id   AF-A0ABD1TRY3-F1
#
_cell.length_a   1.000
_cell.length_b   1.000
_cell.length_c   1.000
_cell.angle_alpha   90.00
_cell.angle_beta   90.00
_cell.angle_gamma   90.00
#
_symmetry.space_group_name_H-M   'P 1'
#
loop_
_entity.id
_entity.type
_entity.pdbx_description
1 polymer ?
#
loop_
_entity_poly.entity_id
_entity_poly.type
_entity_poly.pdbx_seq_one_letter_code
_entity_poly.pdbx_strand_id
1 'polypeptide(L)'
;MEALGFHPSLNALSISQKPKILQSVSGSTQLSNSSRPSFFRHKIKKNCRSDIRLQAVEEEYELKQMKDMAAARKRWESLVRDGKVKVLTPREAGYAIQLSSKTLLDVRPTTERQKAWVKGSTWISIFDVDNSFDAGTLSRKVTEFMMGGWWSGVPTLSYDKQFLSKVQEKFPKDTDLIVACQKGLRSLAACELLHNAGYENLFWVQGGLEAAEEEDLEREGPLPFKFAGIGGLSEFLGWTDQQRAAAAKEGWGYRLVFSARLVGLFLAADALFIGAQQVGRYLQDIRSH
;
A
#
# COMPACT_ATOMS: atom_id res chain seq x y z
N MET A 1 -38.53 -23.29 36.51
CA MET A 1 -39.67 -23.67 35.65
C MET A 1 -39.57 -22.77 34.42
N GLU A 2 -39.24 -23.17 33.19
CA GLU A 2 -38.85 -24.42 32.55
C GLU A 2 -37.98 -24.08 31.32
N ALA A 3 -37.00 -24.96 31.04
CA ALA A 3 -36.44 -25.46 29.74
C ALA A 3 -36.37 -24.53 28.49
N LEU A 4 -35.21 -24.29 27.84
CA LEU A 4 -34.25 -25.14 27.08
C LEU A 4 -34.70 -25.64 25.68
N GLY A 5 -33.83 -25.40 24.66
CA GLY A 5 -33.73 -26.05 23.34
C GLY A 5 -33.57 -25.04 22.19
N PHE A 6 -32.41 -24.76 21.55
CA PHE A 6 -31.54 -25.60 20.69
C PHE A 6 -32.36 -26.50 19.74
N HIS A 7 -32.26 -26.54 18.40
CA HIS A 7 -31.12 -26.38 17.46
C HIS A 7 -31.65 -26.29 15.98
N PRO A 8 -30.85 -26.40 14.88
CA PRO A 8 -30.97 -25.60 13.66
C PRO A 8 -31.45 -26.36 12.40
N SER A 9 -31.78 -25.67 11.30
CA SER A 9 -31.99 -26.31 9.99
C SER A 9 -30.86 -25.99 9.01
N LEU A 10 -30.06 -27.01 8.76
CA LEU A 10 -29.14 -27.16 7.62
C LEU A 10 -29.95 -27.20 6.32
N ASN A 11 -29.46 -26.53 5.27
CA ASN A 11 -29.71 -26.96 3.90
C ASN A 11 -28.45 -26.75 3.08
N ALA A 12 -27.90 -27.87 2.61
CA ALA A 12 -26.77 -27.96 1.70
C ALA A 12 -27.22 -28.61 0.39
N LEU A 13 -26.47 -28.29 -0.67
CA LEU A 13 -26.35 -28.96 -1.97
C LEU A 13 -27.43 -28.67 -3.03
N SER A 14 -27.02 -27.97 -4.09
CA SER A 14 -26.86 -28.65 -5.38
C SER A 14 -25.82 -27.97 -6.27
N ILE A 15 -25.03 -28.83 -6.91
CA ILE A 15 -23.95 -28.59 -7.86
C ILE A 15 -24.54 -28.27 -9.24
N SER A 16 -23.96 -27.31 -9.97
CA SER A 16 -23.89 -27.43 -11.44
C SER A 16 -22.72 -26.66 -12.03
N GLN A 17 -21.77 -27.41 -12.55
CA GLN A 17 -20.63 -26.98 -13.34
C GLN A 17 -21.05 -26.71 -14.79
N LYS A 18 -20.47 -25.69 -15.44
CA LYS A 18 -19.97 -25.74 -16.82
C LYS A 18 -19.27 -24.43 -17.22
N PRO A 19 -17.96 -24.44 -17.57
CA PRO A 19 -17.31 -23.33 -18.24
C PRO A 19 -17.55 -23.41 -19.76
N LYS A 20 -17.99 -22.31 -20.38
CA LYS A 20 -18.09 -22.20 -21.84
C LYS A 20 -16.70 -21.91 -22.42
N ILE A 21 -16.17 -22.93 -23.09
CA ILE A 21 -15.02 -22.88 -23.99
C ILE A 21 -15.41 -22.03 -25.22
N LEU A 22 -14.67 -20.96 -25.49
CA LEU A 22 -14.75 -20.24 -26.77
C LEU A 22 -13.61 -20.74 -27.66
N GLN A 23 -13.95 -21.57 -28.65
CA GLN A 23 -13.03 -22.04 -29.67
C GLN A 23 -12.78 -20.94 -30.70
N SER A 24 -11.50 -20.70 -30.97
CA SER A 24 -10.98 -19.94 -32.10
C SER A 24 -11.33 -20.62 -33.41
N VAL A 25 -12.04 -19.91 -34.30
CA VAL A 25 -12.18 -20.32 -35.71
C VAL A 25 -11.17 -19.56 -36.54
N SER A 26 -10.18 -20.30 -37.02
CA SER A 26 -9.21 -19.93 -38.03
C SER A 26 -9.91 -19.82 -39.40
N GLY A 27 -9.87 -18.63 -40.01
CA GLY A 27 -10.36 -18.37 -41.37
C GLY A 27 -9.22 -17.84 -42.24
N SER A 28 -8.67 -18.73 -43.06
CA SER A 28 -7.65 -18.47 -44.08
C SER A 28 -8.28 -17.83 -45.32
N THR A 29 -7.71 -16.74 -45.82
CA THR A 29 -7.78 -16.37 -47.25
C THR A 29 -6.42 -15.82 -47.71
N GLN A 30 -5.77 -16.60 -48.58
CA GLN A 30 -4.82 -16.12 -49.59
C GLN A 30 -5.59 -15.20 -50.57
N LEU A 31 -5.03 -14.25 -51.33
CA LEU A 31 -3.85 -14.30 -52.20
C LEU A 31 -3.73 -12.89 -52.82
N SER A 32 -2.52 -12.33 -52.99
CA SER A 32 -2.12 -11.63 -54.23
C SER A 32 -0.70 -11.07 -54.13
N ASN A 33 0.14 -11.55 -55.05
CA ASN A 33 1.50 -11.10 -55.32
C ASN A 33 1.55 -9.69 -55.91
N SER A 34 2.53 -8.89 -55.48
CA SER A 34 3.20 -7.93 -56.38
C SER A 34 4.62 -7.61 -55.90
N SER A 35 5.58 -8.01 -56.73
CA SER A 35 6.85 -7.37 -57.11
C SER A 35 7.61 -6.49 -56.10
N ARG A 36 8.85 -6.92 -55.77
CA ARG A 36 9.91 -6.11 -55.16
C ARG A 36 10.32 -4.92 -56.06
N PRO A 37 10.93 -3.89 -55.45
CA PRO A 37 12.33 -3.65 -55.78
C PRO A 37 13.23 -3.60 -54.54
N SER A 38 14.45 -4.05 -54.76
CA SER A 38 15.55 -4.18 -53.81
C SER A 38 16.19 -2.83 -53.50
N PHE A 39 16.17 -2.39 -52.24
CA PHE A 39 17.11 -1.39 -51.72
C PHE A 39 17.59 -1.74 -50.31
N PHE A 40 18.91 -1.85 -50.18
CA PHE A 40 19.76 -1.80 -49.00
C PHE A 40 19.34 -2.55 -47.72
N ARG A 41 19.94 -3.73 -47.54
CA ARG A 41 20.11 -4.36 -46.22
C ARG A 41 21.05 -3.53 -45.35
N HIS A 42 20.53 -2.70 -44.46
CA HIS A 42 21.19 -2.45 -43.19
C HIS A 42 20.72 -3.49 -42.18
N LYS A 43 21.52 -4.55 -41.98
CA LYS A 43 21.40 -5.42 -40.81
C LYS A 43 21.82 -4.61 -39.58
N ILE A 44 20.89 -3.84 -39.00
CA ILE A 44 20.99 -3.51 -37.59
C ILE A 44 20.64 -4.79 -36.84
N LYS A 45 21.66 -5.58 -36.48
CA LYS A 45 21.55 -6.55 -35.39
C LYS A 45 21.26 -5.74 -34.14
N LYS A 46 19.99 -5.44 -33.85
CA LYS A 46 19.59 -5.05 -32.50
C LYS A 46 19.81 -6.28 -31.62
N ASN A 47 20.72 -6.16 -30.67
CA ASN A 47 20.86 -7.09 -29.56
C ASN A 47 19.56 -7.05 -28.73
N CYS A 48 18.48 -7.70 -29.18
CA CYS A 48 17.24 -7.89 -28.40
C CYS A 48 17.31 -9.10 -27.45
N ARG A 49 18.52 -9.51 -27.04
CA ARG A 49 18.71 -10.61 -26.07
C ARG A 49 18.85 -10.12 -24.63
N SER A 50 19.22 -8.87 -24.40
CA SER A 50 19.35 -8.29 -23.06
C SER A 50 17.99 -7.90 -22.48
N ASP A 51 17.11 -7.26 -23.25
CA ASP A 51 15.78 -6.82 -22.76
C ASP A 51 14.89 -7.99 -22.36
N ILE A 52 14.80 -9.03 -23.19
CA ILE A 52 13.99 -10.23 -22.88
C ILE A 52 14.53 -10.96 -21.62
N ARG A 53 15.86 -10.93 -21.43
CA ARG A 53 16.50 -11.54 -20.25
C ARG A 53 16.30 -10.71 -18.98
N LEU A 54 16.29 -9.38 -19.09
CA LEU A 54 16.03 -8.49 -17.96
C LEU A 54 14.56 -8.55 -17.54
N GLN A 55 13.64 -8.55 -18.51
CA GLN A 55 12.20 -8.64 -18.25
C GLN A 55 11.82 -9.97 -17.57
N ALA A 56 12.41 -11.09 -18.01
CA ALA A 56 12.23 -12.38 -17.35
C ALA A 56 12.80 -12.43 -15.92
N VAL A 57 13.92 -11.74 -15.67
CA VAL A 57 14.54 -11.68 -14.32
C VAL A 57 13.72 -10.81 -13.36
N GLU A 58 13.14 -9.71 -13.86
CA GLU A 58 12.29 -8.83 -13.07
C GLU A 58 10.94 -9.52 -12.74
N GLU A 59 10.31 -10.19 -13.72
CA GLU A 59 9.10 -11.00 -13.47
C GLU A 59 9.36 -12.15 -12.48
N GLU A 60 10.50 -12.83 -12.55
CA GLU A 60 10.88 -13.86 -11.59
C GLU A 60 11.09 -13.28 -10.18
N TYR A 61 11.68 -12.09 -10.08
CA TYR A 61 11.88 -11.38 -8.83
C TYR A 61 10.55 -10.96 -8.19
N GLU A 62 9.63 -10.39 -8.97
CA GLU A 62 8.28 -10.04 -8.52
C GLU A 62 7.51 -11.27 -8.03
N LEU A 63 7.53 -12.37 -8.80
CA LEU A 63 6.91 -13.63 -8.39
C LEU A 63 7.52 -14.20 -7.10
N LYS A 64 8.84 -14.06 -6.94
CA LYS A 64 9.54 -14.45 -5.72
C LYS A 64 9.12 -13.57 -4.54
N GLN A 65 9.05 -12.26 -4.71
CA GLN A 65 8.55 -11.34 -3.69
C GLN A 65 7.11 -11.67 -3.28
N MET A 66 6.22 -11.95 -4.24
CA MET A 66 4.84 -12.34 -3.95
C MET A 66 4.77 -13.62 -3.11
N LYS A 67 5.59 -14.62 -3.44
CA LYS A 67 5.69 -15.87 -2.66
C LYS A 67 6.25 -15.63 -1.26
N ASP A 68 7.29 -14.81 -1.14
CA ASP A 68 7.92 -14.48 0.14
C ASP A 68 6.97 -13.69 1.04
N MET A 69 6.20 -12.74 0.48
CA MET A 69 5.15 -12.00 1.18
C MET A 69 4.02 -12.94 1.64
N ALA A 70 3.60 -13.87 0.79
CA ALA A 70 2.58 -14.86 1.16
C ALA A 70 3.07 -15.81 2.27
N ALA A 71 4.33 -16.23 2.21
CA ALA A 71 4.96 -17.03 3.25
C ALA A 71 5.07 -16.23 4.57
N ALA A 72 5.47 -14.95 4.50
CA ALA A 72 5.53 -14.07 5.66
C ALA A 72 4.16 -13.88 6.31
N ARG A 73 3.12 -13.64 5.51
CA ARG A 73 1.76 -13.52 6.01
C ARG A 73 1.29 -14.78 6.74
N LYS A 74 1.54 -15.96 6.17
CA LYS A 74 1.24 -17.24 6.83
C LYS A 74 2.01 -17.42 8.14
N ARG A 75 3.27 -16.98 8.19
CA ARG A 75 4.08 -16.98 9.42
C ARG A 75 3.47 -16.08 10.48
N TRP A 76 3.10 -14.84 10.15
CA TRP A 76 2.47 -13.92 11.09
C TRP A 76 1.10 -14.41 11.57
N GLU A 77 0.27 -14.93 10.67
CA GLU A 77 -1.01 -15.54 11.01
C GLU A 77 -0.82 -16.73 11.97
N SER A 78 0.25 -17.51 11.82
CA SER A 78 0.58 -18.58 12.78
C SER A 78 0.97 -18.04 14.15
N LEU A 79 1.73 -16.95 14.26
CA LEU A 79 2.08 -16.35 15.56
C LEU A 79 0.84 -15.86 16.32
N VAL A 80 -0.11 -15.28 15.59
CA VAL A 80 -1.40 -14.85 16.17
C VAL A 80 -2.24 -16.06 16.58
N ARG A 81 -2.33 -17.09 15.72
CA ARG A 81 -3.08 -18.31 16.00
C ARG A 81 -2.51 -19.11 17.17
N ASP A 82 -1.19 -19.15 17.30
CA ASP A 82 -0.48 -19.82 18.40
C ASP A 82 -0.57 -19.05 19.73
N GLY A 83 -1.18 -17.84 19.73
CA GLY A 83 -1.34 -17.01 20.93
C GLY A 83 -0.06 -16.31 21.40
N LYS A 84 1.02 -16.38 20.62
CA LYS A 84 2.29 -15.68 20.90
C LYS A 84 2.14 -14.17 20.78
N VAL A 85 1.28 -13.73 19.86
CA VAL A 85 0.89 -12.33 19.71
C VAL A 85 -0.59 -12.22 20.00
N LYS A 86 -0.94 -11.46 21.05
CA LYS A 86 -2.32 -11.27 21.48
C LYS A 86 -2.99 -10.24 20.57
N VAL A 87 -4.18 -10.56 20.04
CA VAL A 87 -4.94 -9.63 19.20
C VAL A 87 -5.73 -8.67 20.10
N LEU A 88 -5.68 -7.38 19.79
CA LEU A 88 -6.52 -6.35 20.39
C LEU A 88 -7.27 -5.59 19.29
N THR A 89 -8.54 -5.29 19.52
CA THR A 89 -9.24 -4.27 18.75
C THR A 89 -8.72 -2.88 19.12
N PRO A 90 -8.85 -1.86 18.24
CA PRO A 90 -8.44 -0.49 18.57
C PRO A 90 -9.05 0.04 19.87
N ARG A 91 -10.33 -0.29 20.12
CA ARG A 91 -11.05 0.06 21.34
C ARG A 91 -10.47 -0.61 22.59
N GLU A 92 -10.19 -1.92 22.52
CA GLU A 92 -9.54 -2.65 23.62
C GLU A 92 -8.12 -2.13 23.88
N ALA A 93 -7.39 -1.77 22.82
CA ALA A 93 -6.08 -1.15 22.95
C ALA A 93 -6.17 0.21 23.68
N GLY A 94 -7.17 1.03 23.38
CA GLY A 94 -7.44 2.27 24.11
C GLY A 94 -7.68 2.06 25.60
N TYR A 95 -8.55 1.11 25.94
CA TYR A 95 -8.77 0.73 27.34
C TYR A 95 -7.51 0.19 28.01
N ALA A 96 -6.68 -0.58 27.29
CA ALA A 96 -5.44 -1.12 27.83
C ALA A 96 -4.39 -0.02 28.10
N ILE A 97 -4.35 1.03 27.27
CA ILE A 97 -3.46 2.18 27.49
C ILE A 97 -3.93 3.00 28.71
N GLN A 98 -5.22 3.27 28.81
CA GLN A 98 -5.79 4.10 29.88
C GLN A 98 -5.83 3.40 31.25
N LEU A 99 -6.24 2.13 31.28
CA LEU A 99 -6.48 1.39 32.53
C LEU A 99 -5.25 0.62 33.02
N SER A 100 -4.55 -0.05 32.11
CA SER A 100 -3.40 -0.90 32.46
C SER A 100 -2.05 -0.22 32.20
N SER A 101 -2.03 1.05 31.81
CA SER A 101 -0.81 1.82 31.51
C SER A 101 0.16 1.09 30.56
N LYS A 102 -0.38 0.27 29.65
CA LYS A 102 0.44 -0.47 28.68
C LYS A 102 1.04 0.48 27.66
N THR A 103 2.27 0.21 27.25
CA THR A 103 2.97 1.09 26.32
C THR A 103 2.56 0.78 24.88
N LEU A 104 2.14 1.82 24.16
CA LEU A 104 1.88 1.74 22.73
C LEU A 104 3.14 2.11 21.94
N LEU A 105 3.61 1.18 21.12
CA LEU A 105 4.69 1.32 20.16
C LEU A 105 4.12 1.58 18.75
N ASP A 106 4.33 2.79 18.26
CA ASP A 106 3.97 3.18 16.90
C ASP A 106 5.14 2.91 15.95
N VAL A 107 4.95 1.97 15.03
CA VAL A 107 5.99 1.52 14.09
C VAL A 107 5.87 2.14 12.69
N ARG A 108 5.01 3.16 12.53
CA ARG A 108 4.83 3.86 11.26
C ARG A 108 6.05 4.71 10.88
N PRO A 109 6.25 4.96 9.57
CA PRO A 109 7.25 5.90 9.09
C PRO A 109 6.92 7.33 9.54
N THR A 110 7.95 8.19 9.51
CA THR A 110 7.88 9.59 9.94
C THR A 110 6.74 10.38 9.27
N THR A 111 6.50 10.14 7.98
CA THR A 111 5.46 10.82 7.19
C THR A 111 4.05 10.58 7.70
N GLU A 112 3.74 9.36 8.13
CA GLU A 112 2.43 9.01 8.70
C GLU A 112 2.31 9.48 10.16
N ARG A 113 3.42 9.38 10.91
CA ARG A 113 3.47 9.82 12.31
C ARG A 113 3.18 11.31 12.45
N GLN A 114 3.73 12.16 11.58
CA GLN A 114 3.53 13.61 11.63
C GLN A 114 2.06 14.03 11.41
N LYS A 115 1.26 13.20 10.73
CA LYS A 115 -0.15 13.50 10.44
C LYS A 115 -1.06 13.26 11.64
N ALA A 116 -0.86 12.16 12.35
CA ALA A 116 -1.65 11.80 13.51
C ALA A 116 -0.91 10.76 14.36
N TRP A 117 -0.99 10.85 15.68
CA TRP A 117 -0.46 9.85 16.60
C TRP A 117 -1.31 9.69 17.85
N VAL A 118 -1.12 8.58 18.56
CA VAL A 118 -1.81 8.33 19.83
C VAL A 118 -1.03 9.02 20.96
N LYS A 119 -1.73 9.72 21.85
CA LYS A 119 -1.14 10.38 23.00
C LYS A 119 -0.39 9.40 23.89
N GLY A 120 0.81 9.78 24.33
CA GLY A 120 1.67 8.93 25.17
C GLY A 120 2.29 7.72 24.44
N SER A 121 2.10 7.58 23.12
CA SER A 121 2.74 6.50 22.35
C SER A 121 4.20 6.79 22.05
N THR A 122 5.04 5.75 22.15
CA THR A 122 6.45 5.82 21.76
C THR A 122 6.59 5.51 20.29
N TRP A 123 7.28 6.38 19.56
CA TRP A 123 7.53 6.20 18.13
C TRP A 123 8.90 5.57 17.89
N ILE A 124 8.90 4.44 17.18
CA ILE A 124 10.10 3.80 16.64
C ILE A 124 9.69 3.15 15.31
N SER A 125 10.10 3.75 14.19
CA SER A 125 9.75 3.25 12.87
C SER A 125 10.45 1.92 12.54
N ILE A 126 9.69 0.96 12.00
CA ILE A 126 10.27 -0.26 11.40
C ILE A 126 10.79 0.00 9.97
N PHE A 127 10.14 0.94 9.29
CA PHE A 127 10.50 1.37 7.96
C PHE A 127 10.66 2.88 7.92
N ASP A 128 11.68 3.36 7.23
CA ASP A 128 11.90 4.78 7.02
C ASP A 128 11.96 5.12 5.53
N VAL A 129 11.84 6.42 5.22
CA VAL A 129 11.86 6.91 3.85
C VAL A 129 13.25 6.71 3.26
N ASP A 130 13.27 6.02 2.13
CA ASP A 130 14.49 5.59 1.49
C ASP A 130 15.16 6.75 0.72
N ASN A 131 15.94 7.58 1.42
CA ASN A 131 16.65 8.73 0.82
C ASN A 131 17.99 8.35 0.17
N SER A 132 18.35 7.07 0.15
CA SER A 132 19.56 6.58 -0.48
C SER A 132 19.45 6.68 -2.01
N PHE A 133 20.39 7.41 -2.63
CA PHE A 133 20.55 7.44 -4.09
C PHE A 133 21.49 6.30 -4.52
N ASP A 134 21.07 5.06 -4.32
CA ASP A 134 21.82 3.91 -4.80
C ASP A 134 21.41 3.58 -6.25
N ALA A 135 22.39 3.57 -7.16
CA ALA A 135 22.15 3.43 -8.60
C ALA A 135 21.38 2.16 -8.97
N GLY A 136 21.51 1.08 -8.19
CA GLY A 136 20.78 -0.17 -8.39
C GLY A 136 19.33 -0.16 -7.91
N THR A 137 18.96 0.73 -6.98
CA THR A 137 17.58 0.83 -6.45
C THR A 137 16.78 1.96 -7.09
N LEU A 138 17.45 2.90 -7.78
CA LEU A 138 16.80 4.00 -8.49
C LEU A 138 15.83 3.53 -9.56
N SER A 139 16.18 2.52 -10.36
CA SER A 139 15.27 1.95 -11.35
C SER A 139 14.00 1.42 -10.69
N ARG A 140 14.14 0.68 -9.59
CA ARG A 140 13.01 0.14 -8.82
C ARG A 140 12.15 1.25 -8.22
N LYS A 141 12.75 2.28 -7.61
CA LYS A 141 12.03 3.46 -7.09
C LYS A 141 11.23 4.16 -8.19
N VAL A 142 11.79 4.29 -9.38
CA VAL A 142 11.12 4.90 -10.54
C VAL A 142 9.98 4.01 -11.03
N THR A 143 10.17 2.70 -11.13
CA THR A 143 9.11 1.74 -11.48
C THR A 143 7.98 1.75 -10.45
N GLU A 144 8.29 1.68 -9.15
CA GLU A 144 7.32 1.77 -8.04
C GLU A 144 6.53 3.09 -8.10
N PHE A 145 7.22 4.21 -8.37
CA PHE A 145 6.57 5.51 -8.54
C PHE A 145 5.61 5.51 -9.73
N MET A 146 6.05 5.03 -10.90
CA MET A 146 5.23 4.97 -12.12
C MET A 146 4.04 4.00 -11.99
N MET A 147 4.21 2.86 -11.34
CA MET A 147 3.17 1.85 -11.16
C MET A 147 2.08 2.25 -10.16
N GLY A 148 2.21 3.40 -9.48
CA GLY A 148 1.16 3.93 -8.62
C GLY A 148 1.64 4.62 -7.35
N GLY A 149 2.95 4.69 -7.11
CA GLY A 149 3.51 5.46 -5.99
C GLY A 149 3.18 6.95 -6.08
N TRP A 150 3.17 7.53 -7.29
CA TRP A 150 2.76 8.94 -7.48
C TRP A 150 1.28 9.21 -7.14
N TRP A 151 0.42 8.23 -7.41
CA TRP A 151 -1.02 8.32 -7.13
C TRP A 151 -1.32 8.14 -5.64
N SER A 152 -0.77 7.09 -5.05
CA SER A 152 -0.99 6.73 -3.63
C SER A 152 -0.13 7.55 -2.66
N GLY A 153 0.92 8.21 -3.15
CA GLY A 153 1.89 8.98 -2.36
C GLY A 153 2.63 8.18 -1.31
N VAL A 154 2.60 6.85 -1.39
CA VAL A 154 3.34 5.98 -0.48
C VAL A 154 4.82 6.07 -0.87
N PRO A 155 5.69 6.61 0.01
CA PRO A 155 7.11 6.68 -0.30
C PRO A 155 7.70 5.27 -0.42
N THR A 156 8.76 5.11 -1.21
CA THR A 156 9.57 3.89 -1.10
C THR A 156 10.15 3.82 0.31
N LEU A 157 9.94 2.69 0.96
CA LEU A 157 10.30 2.44 2.35
C LEU A 157 11.43 1.41 2.41
N SER A 158 12.49 1.71 3.17
CA SER A 158 13.49 0.71 3.57
C SER A 158 13.32 0.29 5.01
N TYR A 159 13.75 -0.94 5.28
CA TYR A 159 13.78 -1.49 6.63
C TYR A 159 14.90 -0.86 7.47
N ASP A 160 14.55 -0.36 8.67
CA ASP A 160 15.52 0.18 9.63
C ASP A 160 16.18 -0.97 10.40
N LYS A 161 17.48 -1.19 10.13
CA LYS A 161 18.29 -2.20 10.84
C LYS A 161 18.46 -1.90 12.33
N GLN A 162 18.30 -0.63 12.75
CA GLN A 162 18.44 -0.19 14.12
C GLN A 162 17.13 -0.29 14.93
N PHE A 163 16.03 -0.71 14.30
CA PHE A 163 14.72 -0.82 14.94
C PHE A 163 14.80 -1.59 16.28
N LEU A 164 15.35 -2.82 16.26
CA LEU A 164 15.43 -3.66 17.46
C LEU A 164 16.31 -3.03 18.55
N SER A 165 17.44 -2.41 18.19
CA SER A 165 18.33 -1.75 19.14
C SER A 165 17.62 -0.59 19.85
N LYS A 166 16.89 0.24 19.10
CA LYS A 166 16.08 1.36 19.64
C LYS A 166 14.98 0.88 20.58
N VAL A 167 14.33 -0.25 20.26
CA VAL A 167 13.30 -0.84 21.13
C VAL A 167 13.91 -1.39 22.42
N GLN A 168 15.02 -2.12 22.31
CA GLN A 168 15.71 -2.72 23.47
C GLN A 168 16.29 -1.68 24.44
N GLU A 169 16.74 -0.54 23.92
CA GLU A 169 17.21 0.58 24.74
C GLU A 169 16.08 1.19 25.58
N LYS A 170 14.87 1.28 25.02
CA LYS A 170 13.73 1.93 25.69
C LYS A 170 12.88 0.99 26.55
N PHE A 171 12.79 -0.28 26.16
CA PHE A 171 11.83 -1.21 26.75
C PHE A 171 12.49 -2.51 27.20
N PRO A 172 12.36 -2.89 28.48
CA PRO A 172 12.76 -4.21 28.92
C PRO A 172 11.85 -5.29 28.28
N LYS A 173 12.37 -6.51 28.17
CA LYS A 173 11.73 -7.61 27.43
C LYS A 173 10.39 -8.09 28.02
N ASP A 174 10.19 -7.87 29.32
CA ASP A 174 8.97 -8.24 30.05
C ASP A 174 7.84 -7.20 29.91
N THR A 175 8.10 -6.07 29.23
CA THR A 175 7.10 -5.00 29.09
C THR A 175 5.93 -5.47 28.22
N ASP A 176 4.71 -5.16 28.68
CA ASP A 176 3.50 -5.23 27.88
C ASP A 176 3.54 -4.19 26.75
N LEU A 177 3.84 -4.63 25.53
CA LEU A 177 3.95 -3.77 24.36
C LEU A 177 2.77 -3.97 23.40
N ILE A 178 2.00 -2.90 23.21
CA ILE A 178 0.99 -2.82 22.16
C ILE A 178 1.66 -2.25 20.91
N VAL A 179 1.64 -2.98 19.79
CA VAL A 179 2.30 -2.57 18.55
C VAL A 179 1.25 -2.22 17.51
N ALA A 180 1.31 -0.98 17.03
CA ALA A 180 0.37 -0.46 16.05
C ALA A 180 1.07 0.12 14.82
N CYS A 181 0.42 -0.05 13.67
CA CYS A 181 0.75 0.68 12.46
C CYS A 181 -0.54 1.14 11.77
N GLN A 182 -0.48 1.67 10.55
CA GLN A 182 -1.69 2.15 9.87
C GLN A 182 -2.73 1.04 9.66
N LYS A 183 -2.38 -0.04 8.97
CA LYS A 183 -3.30 -1.14 8.56
C LYS A 183 -3.13 -2.45 9.32
N GLY A 184 -2.14 -2.53 10.21
CA GLY A 184 -1.80 -3.72 11.00
C GLY A 184 -0.72 -4.65 10.42
N LEU A 185 -0.39 -4.60 9.13
CA LEU A 185 0.60 -5.54 8.54
C LEU A 185 2.04 -5.27 9.00
N ARG A 186 2.45 -4.00 9.00
CA ARG A 186 3.80 -3.62 9.45
C ARG A 186 4.01 -3.87 10.95
N SER A 187 2.95 -3.77 11.76
CA SER A 187 3.02 -4.10 13.19
C SER A 187 3.12 -5.60 13.43
N LEU A 188 2.48 -6.45 12.60
CA LEU A 188 2.71 -7.90 12.67
C LEU A 188 4.16 -8.29 12.35
N ALA A 189 4.75 -7.67 11.32
CA ALA A 189 6.16 -7.85 11.00
C ALA A 189 7.06 -7.43 12.17
N ALA A 190 6.75 -6.30 12.81
CA ALA A 190 7.45 -5.85 14.01
C ALA A 190 7.28 -6.83 15.18
N CYS A 191 6.07 -7.36 15.41
CA CYS A 191 5.82 -8.36 16.46
C CYS A 191 6.64 -9.64 16.24
N GLU A 192 6.80 -10.12 15.01
CA GLU A 192 7.68 -11.26 14.72
C GLU A 192 9.13 -10.97 15.13
N LEU A 193 9.64 -9.79 14.79
CA LEU A 193 11.01 -9.38 15.13
C LEU A 193 11.20 -9.26 16.65
N LEU A 194 10.24 -8.67 17.34
CA LEU A 194 10.27 -8.53 18.80
C LEU A 194 10.15 -9.88 19.51
N HIS A 195 9.26 -10.76 19.04
CA HIS A 195 9.13 -12.11 19.55
C HIS A 195 10.46 -12.87 19.41
N ASN A 196 11.11 -12.78 18.26
CA ASN A 196 12.40 -13.40 18.02
C ASN A 196 13.54 -12.80 18.89
N ALA A 197 13.40 -11.55 19.33
CA ALA A 197 14.32 -10.91 20.28
C ALA A 197 14.06 -11.28 21.75
N GLY A 198 12.98 -12.03 22.03
CA GLY A 198 12.60 -12.51 23.35
C GLY A 198 11.59 -11.64 24.09
N TYR A 199 10.80 -10.83 23.39
CA TYR A 199 9.65 -10.16 24.00
C TYR A 199 8.46 -11.13 24.05
N GLU A 200 7.92 -11.35 25.24
CA GLU A 200 6.84 -12.34 25.47
C GLU A 200 5.45 -11.68 25.44
N ASN A 201 5.35 -10.44 25.92
CA ASN A 201 4.09 -9.73 26.10
C ASN A 201 3.79 -8.77 24.93
N LEU A 202 3.49 -9.35 23.77
CA LEU A 202 3.19 -8.59 22.54
C LEU A 202 1.70 -8.58 22.23
N PHE A 203 1.17 -7.38 22.01
CA PHE A 203 -0.21 -7.15 21.62
C PHE A 203 -0.25 -6.47 20.25
N TRP A 204 -0.99 -7.03 19.30
CA TRP A 204 -1.15 -6.48 17.96
C TRP A 204 -2.53 -5.86 17.80
N VAL A 205 -2.56 -4.62 17.31
CA VAL A 205 -3.82 -3.92 17.00
C VAL A 205 -4.36 -4.38 15.65
N GLN A 206 -5.49 -5.08 15.68
CA GLN A 206 -6.18 -5.58 14.49
C GLN A 206 -6.66 -4.42 13.62
N GLY A 207 -6.35 -4.46 12.33
CA GLY A 207 -6.68 -3.39 11.39
C GLY A 207 -5.85 -2.11 11.55
N GLY A 208 -4.98 -2.05 12.56
CA GLY A 208 -4.14 -0.89 12.86
C GLY A 208 -4.93 0.34 13.30
N LEU A 209 -4.28 1.51 13.24
CA LEU A 209 -4.89 2.79 13.59
C LEU A 209 -5.97 3.24 12.61
N GLU A 210 -5.97 2.71 11.39
CA GLU A 210 -7.01 2.98 10.39
C GLU A 210 -8.39 2.47 10.81
N ALA A 211 -8.43 1.38 11.57
CA ALA A 211 -9.67 0.80 12.08
C ALA A 211 -10.18 1.49 13.36
N ALA A 212 -9.39 2.39 13.96
CA ALA A 212 -9.79 3.11 15.17
C ALA A 212 -10.82 4.19 14.85
N GLU A 213 -11.87 4.29 15.66
CA GLU A 213 -12.71 5.47 15.69
C GLU A 213 -12.05 6.58 16.52
N GLU A 214 -12.52 7.83 16.39
CA GLU A 214 -11.91 8.98 17.07
C GLU A 214 -12.00 8.90 18.60
N GLU A 215 -12.96 8.13 19.11
CA GLU A 215 -13.20 7.95 20.55
C GLU A 215 -12.40 6.79 21.15
N ASP A 216 -11.91 5.86 20.31
CA ASP A 216 -11.24 4.65 20.78
C ASP A 216 -9.83 4.95 21.31
N LEU A 217 -9.16 5.94 20.74
CA LEU A 217 -7.76 6.29 21.05
C LEU A 217 -7.61 7.81 21.13
N GLU A 218 -6.95 8.29 22.19
CA GLU A 218 -6.63 9.71 22.33
C GLU A 218 -5.66 10.15 21.23
N ARG A 219 -6.16 10.96 20.30
CA ARG A 219 -5.43 11.44 19.13
C ARG A 219 -4.73 12.77 19.37
N GLU A 220 -3.51 12.85 18.88
CA GLU A 220 -2.74 14.08 18.72
C GLU A 220 -2.35 14.26 17.24
N GLY A 221 -2.32 15.51 16.76
CA GLY A 221 -1.96 15.86 15.39
C GLY A 221 -3.09 16.53 14.58
N PRO A 222 -2.79 16.99 13.35
CA PRO A 222 -3.74 17.74 12.52
C PRO A 222 -4.82 16.89 11.86
N LEU A 223 -4.56 15.61 11.57
CA LEU A 223 -5.47 14.74 10.80
C LEU A 223 -6.02 13.58 11.66
N PRO A 224 -7.18 12.99 11.28
CA PRO A 224 -7.68 11.78 11.93
C PRO A 224 -6.86 10.55 11.51
N PHE A 225 -6.85 9.51 12.35
CA PHE A 225 -6.05 8.30 12.12
C PHE A 225 -6.34 7.62 10.78
N LYS A 226 -7.60 7.65 10.34
CA LYS A 226 -8.06 7.08 9.07
C LYS A 226 -7.33 7.66 7.85
N PHE A 227 -6.98 8.95 7.90
CA PHE A 227 -6.31 9.64 6.78
C PHE A 227 -4.79 9.71 6.91
N ALA A 228 -4.23 9.35 8.07
CA ALA A 228 -2.79 9.44 8.32
C ALA A 228 -1.95 8.56 7.37
N GLY A 229 -2.53 7.49 6.82
CA GLY A 229 -1.89 6.59 5.86
C GLY A 229 -2.10 6.92 4.39
N ILE A 230 -2.93 7.91 4.08
CA ILE A 230 -3.24 8.29 2.70
C ILE A 230 -2.21 9.34 2.25
N GLY A 231 -1.79 9.31 0.99
CA GLY A 231 -0.83 10.25 0.44
C GLY A 231 -1.08 10.60 -1.02
N GLY A 232 -0.25 11.50 -1.54
CA GLY A 232 -0.10 11.76 -2.97
C GLY A 232 -1.31 12.43 -3.61
N LEU A 233 -1.47 12.23 -4.92
CA LEU A 233 -2.60 12.80 -5.66
C LEU A 233 -3.95 12.24 -5.18
N SER A 234 -3.97 11.00 -4.68
CA SER A 234 -5.19 10.38 -4.17
C SER A 234 -5.75 11.11 -2.93
N GLU A 235 -4.88 11.57 -2.04
CA GLU A 235 -5.24 12.40 -0.89
C GLU A 235 -5.83 13.74 -1.34
N PHE A 236 -5.18 14.40 -2.31
CA PHE A 236 -5.63 15.68 -2.85
C PHE A 236 -6.98 15.57 -3.57
N LEU A 237 -7.19 14.51 -4.35
CA LEU A 237 -8.42 14.35 -5.14
C LEU A 237 -9.58 13.72 -4.36
N GLY A 238 -9.36 13.21 -3.15
CA GLY A 238 -10.42 12.57 -2.37
C GLY A 238 -10.84 11.21 -2.89
N TRP A 239 -9.97 10.54 -3.66
CA TRP A 239 -10.37 9.38 -4.45
C TRP A 239 -10.50 8.09 -3.62
N THR A 240 -9.89 8.08 -2.43
CA THR A 240 -9.86 6.88 -1.58
C THR A 240 -11.23 6.56 -0.98
N ASP A 241 -11.49 5.27 -0.73
CA ASP A 241 -12.75 4.82 -0.11
C ASP A 241 -13.01 5.50 1.24
N GLN A 242 -11.95 5.73 2.01
CA GLN A 242 -12.04 6.37 3.32
C GLN A 242 -12.47 7.84 3.21
N GLN A 243 -11.90 8.58 2.26
CA GLN A 243 -12.28 9.98 2.02
C GLN A 243 -13.70 10.08 1.48
N ARG A 244 -14.11 9.14 0.62
CA ARG A 244 -15.50 9.07 0.12
C ARG A 244 -16.49 8.74 1.22
N ALA A 245 -16.14 7.80 2.11
CA ALA A 245 -16.97 7.44 3.25
C ALA A 245 -17.13 8.61 4.23
N ALA A 246 -16.07 9.38 4.48
CA ALA A 246 -16.16 10.59 5.29
C ALA A 246 -16.92 11.73 4.60
N ALA A 247 -16.66 11.96 3.30
CA ALA A 247 -17.39 12.95 2.51
C ALA A 247 -18.90 12.64 2.44
N ALA A 248 -19.28 11.36 2.45
CA ALA A 248 -20.68 10.95 2.53
C ALA A 248 -21.34 11.31 3.87
N LYS A 249 -20.56 11.37 4.96
CA LYS A 249 -21.03 11.79 6.30
C LYS A 249 -21.08 13.31 6.45
N GLU A 250 -20.13 14.04 5.86
CA GLU A 250 -19.97 15.50 6.03
C GLU A 250 -20.80 16.36 5.05
N GLY A 251 -21.59 15.74 4.15
CA GLY A 251 -22.60 16.43 3.35
C GLY A 251 -22.11 17.09 2.06
N TRP A 252 -22.91 18.02 1.51
CA TRP A 252 -22.72 18.58 0.16
C TRP A 252 -21.45 19.42 -0.01
N GLY A 253 -20.99 20.10 1.04
CA GLY A 253 -19.80 20.96 0.97
C GLY A 253 -18.54 20.19 0.55
N TYR A 254 -18.38 18.98 1.08
CA TYR A 254 -17.24 18.12 0.77
C TYR A 254 -17.26 17.64 -0.70
N ARG A 255 -18.45 17.39 -1.25
CA ARG A 255 -18.63 17.01 -2.67
C ARG A 255 -18.26 18.17 -3.61
N LEU A 256 -18.65 19.40 -3.26
CA LEU A 256 -18.32 20.60 -4.05
C LEU A 256 -16.82 20.86 -4.11
N VAL A 257 -16.09 20.67 -3.01
CA VAL A 257 -14.63 20.83 -2.98
C VAL A 257 -13.96 19.86 -3.95
N PHE A 258 -14.39 18.59 -3.98
CA PHE A 258 -13.82 17.62 -4.93
C PHE A 258 -14.20 17.92 -6.38
N SER A 259 -15.44 18.34 -6.64
CA SER A 259 -15.85 18.79 -7.97
C SER A 259 -15.01 19.98 -8.44
N ALA A 260 -14.74 20.95 -7.56
CA ALA A 260 -13.89 22.10 -7.88
C ALA A 260 -12.44 21.68 -8.16
N ARG A 261 -11.88 20.75 -7.38
CA ARG A 261 -10.52 20.21 -7.63
C ARG A 261 -10.43 19.49 -8.99
N LEU A 262 -11.45 18.70 -9.33
CA LEU A 262 -11.56 18.04 -10.64
C LEU A 262 -11.61 19.04 -11.79
N VAL A 263 -12.48 20.05 -11.69
CA VAL A 263 -12.56 21.13 -12.70
C VAL A 263 -11.23 21.86 -12.83
N GLY A 264 -10.58 22.19 -11.71
CA GLY A 264 -9.25 22.81 -11.72
C GLY A 264 -8.19 21.95 -12.43
N LEU A 265 -8.26 20.62 -12.27
CA LEU A 265 -7.34 19.70 -12.94
C LEU A 265 -7.57 19.65 -14.46
N PHE A 266 -8.83 19.68 -14.90
CA PHE A 266 -9.16 19.82 -16.33
C PHE A 266 -8.63 21.14 -16.91
N LEU A 267 -8.87 22.25 -16.22
CA LEU A 267 -8.36 23.56 -16.66
C LEU A 267 -6.83 23.60 -16.74
N ALA A 268 -6.14 22.98 -15.77
CA ALA A 268 -4.69 22.87 -15.79
C ALA A 268 -4.19 22.02 -16.96
N ALA A 269 -4.85 20.89 -17.26
CA ALA A 269 -4.51 20.03 -18.39
C ALA A 269 -4.70 20.76 -19.73
N ASP A 270 -5.80 21.49 -19.90
CA ASP A 270 -6.07 22.30 -21.08
C ASP A 270 -5.02 23.41 -21.25
N ALA A 271 -4.68 24.11 -20.17
CA ALA A 271 -3.64 25.14 -20.19
C ALA A 271 -2.27 24.55 -20.58
N LEU A 272 -1.93 23.36 -20.06
CA LEU A 272 -0.68 22.68 -20.37
C LEU A 272 -0.66 22.19 -21.83
N PHE A 273 -1.79 21.71 -22.36
CA PHE A 273 -1.94 21.33 -23.77
C PHE A 273 -1.74 22.54 -24.70
N ILE A 274 -2.40 23.67 -24.41
CA ILE A 274 -2.25 24.91 -25.18
C ILE A 274 -0.79 25.42 -25.11
N GLY A 275 -0.19 25.40 -23.92
CA GLY A 275 1.22 25.77 -23.72
C GLY A 275 2.17 24.89 -24.52
N ALA A 276 1.96 23.56 -24.53
CA ALA A 276 2.77 22.62 -25.30
C ALA A 276 2.66 22.87 -26.81
N GLN A 277 1.46 23.19 -27.31
CA GLN A 277 1.27 23.57 -28.71
C GLN A 277 2.03 24.85 -29.06
N GLN A 278 2.02 25.85 -28.17
CA GLN A 278 2.70 27.11 -28.41
C GLN A 278 4.23 26.97 -28.38
N VAL A 279 4.77 26.16 -27.46
CA VAL A 279 6.20 25.80 -27.44
C VAL A 279 6.60 24.99 -28.67
N GLY A 280 5.75 24.06 -29.12
CA GLY A 280 5.98 23.28 -30.33
C GLY A 280 6.11 24.16 -31.57
N ARG A 281 5.26 25.18 -31.71
CA ARG A 281 5.35 26.18 -32.80
C ARG A 281 6.64 26.99 -32.70
N TYR A 282 6.97 27.47 -31.51
CA TYR A 282 8.21 28.25 -31.29
C TYR A 282 9.48 27.45 -31.61
N LEU A 283 9.53 26.16 -31.26
CA LEU A 283 10.65 25.28 -31.60
C LEU A 283 10.73 24.98 -33.11
N GLN A 284 9.60 24.95 -33.81
CA GLN A 284 9.59 24.82 -35.26
C GLN A 284 10.16 26.07 -35.93
N ASP A 285 9.79 27.26 -35.45
CA ASP A 285 10.29 28.54 -35.98
C ASP A 285 11.81 28.70 -35.80
N ILE A 286 12.36 28.27 -34.66
CA ILE A 286 13.82 28.28 -34.42
C ILE A 286 14.55 27.27 -35.32
N ARG A 287 13.93 26.13 -35.64
CA ARG A 287 14.56 25.08 -36.46
C ARG A 287 14.53 25.40 -37.96
N SER A 288 13.63 26.27 -38.39
CA SER A 288 13.53 26.73 -39.78
C SER A 288 14.50 27.86 -40.16
N HIS A 289 15.21 28.42 -39.18
CA HIS A 289 16.32 29.38 -39.37
C HIS A 289 17.68 28.69 -39.26
#